data_AF-A0A9E2P0U7-F1
#
_entry.id   AF-A0A9E2P0U7-F1
#
_cell.length_a   1.000
_cell.length_b   1.000
_cell.length_c   1.000
_cell.angle_alpha   90.00
_cell.angle_beta   90.00
_cell.angle_gamma   90.00
#
_symmetry.space_group_name_H-M   'P 1'
#
loop_
_entity.id
_entity.type
_entity.pdbx_description
1 polymer ?
#
loop_
_entity_poly.entity_id
_entity_poly.type
_entity_poly.pdbx_seq_one_letter_code
_entity_poly.pdbx_strand_id
1 'polypeptide(L)' 'MRVIIESDYQALSEWAANYVAQRINQFQPSSERPFVLGLPTGSSPLGMYKALIELNREGKVSFRNVVTF' A
#
# COMPACT_ATOMS: atom_id res chain seq x y z
N MET A 1 -0.44 19.93 2.78
CA MET A 1 -0.50 19.14 1.53
C MET A 1 0.93 18.80 1.14
N ARG A 2 1.22 17.53 0.78
CA ARG A 2 2.56 17.07 0.36
C ARG A 2 2.46 16.53 -1.06
N VAL A 3 3.36 16.95 -1.95
CA VAL A 3 3.43 16.50 -3.34
C VAL A 3 4.71 15.69 -3.52
N ILE A 4 4.61 14.58 -4.22
CA ILE A 4 5.73 13.69 -4.56
C ILE A 4 5.74 13.56 -6.08
N ILE A 5 6.92 13.73 -6.66
CA ILE A 5 7.15 13.65 -8.11
C ILE A 5 8.20 12.57 -8.30
N GLU A 6 7.87 11.56 -9.09
CA GLU A 6 8.75 10.46 -9.45
C GLU A 6 9.03 10.51 -10.95
N SER A 7 10.15 9.91 -11.38
CA SER A 7 10.64 9.97 -12.76
C SER A 7 9.68 9.33 -13.78
N ASP A 8 8.95 8.31 -13.35
CA ASP A 8 8.11 7.48 -14.21
C ASP A 8 7.03 6.73 -13.41
N TYR A 9 6.18 6.01 -14.14
CA TYR A 9 5.06 5.25 -13.59
C TYR A 9 5.49 4.13 -12.63
N GLN A 10 6.61 3.47 -12.90
CA GLN A 10 7.09 2.37 -12.07
C GLN A 10 7.61 2.90 -10.74
N ALA A 11 8.48 3.92 -10.78
CA ALA A 11 8.99 4.59 -9.59
C ALA A 11 7.85 5.14 -8.71
N LEU A 12 6.85 5.78 -9.33
CA LEU A 12 5.64 6.25 -8.63
C LEU A 12 4.87 5.11 -7.96
N SER A 13 4.70 3.99 -8.66
CA SER A 13 3.98 2.83 -8.16
C SER A 13 4.67 2.17 -6.98
N GLU A 14 5.99 1.99 -7.07
CA GLU A 14 6.83 1.45 -6.01
C GLU A 14 6.85 2.38 -4.79
N TRP A 15 6.99 3.69 -5.01
CA TRP A 15 6.94 4.68 -3.93
C TRP A 15 5.62 4.62 -3.17
N ALA A 16 4.49 4.62 -3.90
CA ALA A 16 3.17 4.57 -3.30
C ALA A 16 2.93 3.27 -2.52
N ALA A 17 3.40 2.13 -3.05
CA ALA A 17 3.26 0.84 -2.38
C ALA A 17 4.07 0.78 -1.08
N ASN A 18 5.32 1.25 -1.11
CA ASN A 18 6.17 1.34 0.08
C ASN A 18 5.56 2.29 1.13
N TYR A 19 5.00 3.41 0.70
CA TYR A 19 4.31 4.33 1.60
C TYR A 19 3.11 3.67 2.28
N VAL A 20 2.24 2.98 1.52
CA VAL A 20 1.08 2.27 2.10
C VAL A 20 1.54 1.16 3.05
N ALA A 21 2.52 0.35 2.66
CA ALA A 21 3.08 -0.71 3.50
C ALA A 21 3.65 -0.15 4.82
N GLN A 22 4.40 0.95 4.75
CA GLN A 22 4.92 1.63 5.93
C GLN A 22 3.80 2.09 6.86
N ARG A 23 2.72 2.66 6.30
CA ARG A 23 1.56 3.13 7.09
C ARG A 23 0.83 1.97 7.78
N ILE A 24 0.67 0.83 7.11
CA ILE A 24 0.10 -0.39 7.70
C ILE A 24 0.98 -0.86 8.85
N ASN A 25 2.28 -1.02 8.62
CA ASN A 25 3.22 -1.54 9.63
C ASN A 25 3.31 -0.62 10.85
N GLN A 26 3.36 0.70 10.66
CA GLN A 26 3.39 1.67 11.75
C GLN A 26 2.11 1.68 12.58
N PHE A 27 0.96 1.41 11.95
CA PHE A 27 -0.33 1.35 12.64
C PHE A 27 -0.46 0.12 13.55
N GLN A 28 0.30 -0.96 13.28
CA GLN A 28 0.27 -2.23 14.01
C GLN A 28 -1.17 -2.79 14.13
N PRO A 29 -1.79 -3.20 13.01
CA PRO A 29 -3.20 -3.54 13.00
C PRO A 29 -3.46 -4.85 13.75
N SER A 30 -4.52 -4.86 14.56
CA SER A 30 -4.98 -6.03 15.31
C SER A 30 -6.41 -6.41 14.90
N SER A 31 -6.92 -7.54 15.38
CA SER A 31 -8.31 -7.95 15.14
C SER A 31 -9.33 -6.96 15.74
N GLU A 32 -8.99 -6.31 16.84
CA GLU A 32 -9.84 -5.30 17.51
C GLU A 32 -9.73 -3.92 16.86
N ARG A 33 -8.60 -3.64 16.20
CA ARG A 33 -8.31 -2.38 15.53
C ARG A 33 -7.72 -2.63 14.14
N PRO A 34 -8.55 -3.00 13.15
CA PRO A 34 -8.08 -3.25 11.80
C PRO A 34 -7.65 -1.95 11.11
N PHE A 35 -6.73 -2.06 10.14
CA PHE A 35 -6.38 -0.94 9.27
C PHE A 35 -7.38 -0.89 8.12
N VAL A 36 -8.08 0.23 7.98
CA VAL A 36 -9.06 0.41 6.90
C VAL A 36 -8.38 1.05 5.68
N LEU A 37 -8.36 0.34 4.56
CA LEU A 37 -7.70 0.74 3.32
C LEU A 37 -8.72 0.83 2.17
N GLY A 38 -9.02 2.04 1.70
CA GLY A 38 -9.83 2.23 0.50
C GLY A 38 -9.01 1.94 -0.76
N LEU A 39 -9.57 1.14 -1.67
CA LEU A 39 -8.90 0.73 -2.91
C LEU A 39 -9.61 1.33 -4.13
N PRO A 40 -9.11 2.46 -4.68
CA PRO A 40 -9.71 3.06 -5.87
C PRO A 40 -9.55 2.17 -7.11
N THR A 41 -10.45 2.36 -8.07
CA THR A 41 -10.38 1.74 -9.40
C THR A 41 -9.62 2.61 -10.40
N GLY A 42 -9.37 2.07 -11.59
CA GLY A 42 -8.64 2.74 -12.67
C GLY A 42 -7.24 2.14 -12.91
N SER A 43 -6.59 2.57 -13.98
CA SER A 43 -5.27 2.06 -14.38
C SER A 43 -4.15 2.58 -13.48
N SER A 44 -4.25 3.82 -13.00
CA SER A 44 -3.23 4.47 -12.17
C SER A 44 -2.78 3.63 -10.96
N PRO A 45 -3.67 3.09 -10.09
CA PRO A 45 -3.24 2.33 -8.92
C PRO A 45 -2.77 0.89 -9.21
N LEU A 46 -2.92 0.36 -10.44
CA LEU A 46 -2.59 -1.04 -10.73
C LEU A 46 -1.11 -1.37 -10.47
N GLY A 47 -0.19 -0.47 -10.81
CA GLY A 47 1.24 -0.64 -10.52
C GLY A 47 1.51 -0.71 -9.02
N MET A 48 0.89 0.17 -8.24
CA MET A 48 0.99 0.16 -6.77
C MET A 48 0.47 -1.16 -6.19
N TYR A 49 -0.66 -1.67 -6.67
CA TYR A 49 -1.21 -2.95 -6.21
C TYR A 49 -0.28 -4.13 -6.51
N LYS A 50 0.32 -4.16 -7.71
CA LYS A 50 1.33 -5.18 -8.06
C LYS A 50 2.53 -5.12 -7.11
N ALA A 51 3.05 -3.92 -6.84
CA ALA A 51 4.16 -3.75 -5.89
C ALA A 51 3.78 -4.15 -4.45
N LEU A 52 2.56 -3.84 -3.99
CA LEU A 52 2.05 -4.29 -2.69
C LEU A 52 1.96 -5.82 -2.57
N ILE A 53 1.58 -6.50 -3.65
CA ILE A 53 1.56 -7.97 -3.71
C ILE A 53 2.97 -8.53 -3.52
N GLU A 54 3.98 -7.97 -4.20
CA GLU A 54 5.37 -8.41 -4.03
C GLU A 54 5.89 -8.12 -2.63
N LEU A 55 5.63 -6.94 -2.06
CA LEU A 55 5.99 -6.63 -0.68
C LEU A 55 5.37 -7.62 0.33
N ASN A 56 4.14 -8.08 0.07
CA ASN A 56 3.50 -9.08 0.92
C ASN A 56 4.14 -10.47 0.75
N ARG A 57 4.46 -10.88 -0.48
CA ARG A 57 5.18 -12.14 -0.76
C ARG A 57 6.56 -12.17 -0.11
N GLU A 58 7.24 -11.03 -0.07
CA GLU A 58 8.52 -10.85 0.62
C GLU A 58 8.39 -10.74 2.15
N GLY A 59 7.18 -10.75 2.70
CA GLY A 59 6.94 -10.63 4.14
C GLY A 59 7.15 -9.22 4.71
N LYS A 60 7.31 -8.20 3.86
CA LYS A 60 7.52 -6.80 4.28
C LYS A 60 6.24 -6.11 4.77
N VAL A 61 5.07 -6.63 4.41
CA VAL A 61 3.76 -6.17 4.90
C VAL A 61 2.81 -7.35 5.03
N SER A 62 1.91 -7.32 6.02
CA SER A 62 0.84 -8.31 6.18
C SER A 62 -0.53 -7.65 6.05
N PHE A 63 -1.43 -8.29 5.31
CA PHE A 63 -2.83 -7.85 5.18
C PHE A 63 -3.80 -8.57 6.12
N ARG A 64 -3.32 -9.38 7.07
CA ARG A 64 -4.15 -10.20 7.98
C ARG A 64 -5.25 -9.41 8.70
N ASN A 65 -4.94 -8.19 9.13
CA ASN A 65 -5.84 -7.30 9.87
C ASN A 65 -6.11 -6.00 9.11
N VAL A 66 -6.19 -6.10 7.77
CA VAL A 66 -6.51 -5.00 6.87
C VAL A 66 -7.90 -5.24 6.27
N VAL A 67 -8.75 -4.22 6.31
CA VAL A 67 -10.12 -4.25 5.78
C VAL A 67 -10.25 -3.23 4.66
N THR A 68 -10.93 -3.60 3.57
CA THR A 68 -11.12 -2.75 2.39
C THR A 68 -12.56 -2.33 2.22
N PHE A 69 -12.80 -1.20 1.54
CA PHE A 69 -14.12 -0.71 1.16
C PHE A 69 -14.05 0.07 -0.16
#